data_AF-A0A524E459-F1
#
_entry.id   AF-A0A524E459-F1
#
_cell.length_a   1.000
_cell.length_b   1.000
_cell.length_c   1.000
_cell.angle_alpha   90.00
_cell.angle_beta   90.00
_cell.angle_gamma   90.00
#
_symmetry.space_group_name_H-M   'P 1'
#
loop_
_entity.id
_entity.type
_entity.pdbx_description
1 polymer ?
#
loop_
_entity_poly.entity_id
_entity_poly.type
_entity_poly.pdbx_seq_one_letter_code
_entity_poly.pdbx_strand_id
1 'polypeptide(L)' 'MSELEKDATLRSVLLAAAKSGDRLRFFGPGMMIVAEGCVAFVGEDIVGLKHGDTEDADEYVCIECVIKIQVIGEYRHY' A
#
# COMPACT_ATOMS: atom_id res chain seq x y z
N MET A 1 15.55 8.92 8.63
CA MET A 1 15.85 8.04 7.48
C MET A 1 16.77 6.95 8.01
N SER A 2 16.24 5.82 8.45
CA SER A 2 17.07 4.74 9.02
C SER A 2 17.59 3.82 7.91
N GLU A 3 18.60 3.00 8.23
CA GLU A 3 19.31 2.05 7.37
C GLU A 3 18.42 1.04 6.60
N LEU A 4 17.10 1.05 6.82
CA LEU A 4 16.10 0.14 6.26
C LEU A 4 15.86 0.25 4.74
N GLU A 5 16.26 1.35 4.09
CA GLU A 5 15.87 1.60 2.69
C GLU A 5 16.74 0.90 1.63
N LYS A 6 17.87 0.29 2.00
CA LYS A 6 18.82 -0.25 1.01
C LYS A 6 18.37 -1.54 0.33
N ASP A 7 17.54 -2.37 0.99
CA ASP A 7 17.06 -3.67 0.48
C ASP A 7 15.52 -3.72 0.35
N ALA A 8 14.86 -2.58 0.28
CA ALA A 8 13.42 -2.51 0.19
C ALA A 8 12.90 -3.10 -1.13
N THR A 9 11.98 -4.07 -1.03
CA THR A 9 11.18 -4.59 -2.13
C THR A 9 9.75 -4.06 -2.01
N LEU A 10 8.98 -4.08 -3.10
CA LEU A 10 7.55 -3.74 -3.02
C LEU A 10 6.85 -4.57 -1.95
N ARG A 11 7.14 -5.87 -1.88
CA ARG A 11 6.58 -6.78 -0.88
C ARG A 11 6.95 -6.38 0.55
N SER A 12 8.22 -6.02 0.82
CA SER A 12 8.62 -5.61 2.17
C SER A 12 7.99 -4.27 2.57
N VAL A 13 7.77 -3.36 1.62
CA VAL A 13 7.07 -2.09 1.91
C VAL A 13 5.60 -2.35 2.23
N LEU A 14 4.92 -3.21 1.48
CA LEU A 14 3.52 -3.56 1.75
C LEU A 14 3.36 -4.29 3.09
N LEU A 15 4.30 -5.19 3.43
CA LEU A 15 4.32 -5.87 4.73
C LEU A 15 4.58 -4.90 5.89
N ALA A 16 5.39 -3.86 5.66
CA ALA A 16 5.59 -2.80 6.65
C ALA A 16 4.31 -1.98 6.83
N ALA A 17 3.65 -1.58 5.74
CA ALA A 17 2.39 -0.83 5.76
C ALA A 17 1.26 -1.60 6.44
N ALA A 18 1.19 -2.93 6.24
CA ALA A 18 0.24 -3.79 6.94
C ALA A 18 0.41 -3.76 8.46
N LYS A 19 1.66 -3.59 8.95
CA LYS A 19 1.97 -3.51 10.38
C LYS A 19 1.77 -2.11 10.96
N SER A 20 2.11 -1.06 10.20
CA SER A 20 1.97 0.32 10.66
C SER A 20 0.53 0.83 10.55
N GLY A 21 -0.29 0.23 9.69
CA GLY A 21 -1.63 0.72 9.38
C GLY A 21 -1.61 1.95 8.48
N ASP A 22 -0.48 2.23 7.82
CA ASP A 22 -0.36 3.37 6.92
C ASP A 22 -1.32 3.23 5.74
N ARG A 23 -2.02 4.33 5.44
CA ARG A 23 -2.86 4.41 4.25
C ARG A 23 -1.98 4.62 3.02
N LEU A 24 -2.13 3.76 2.02
CA LEU A 24 -1.35 3.79 0.80
C LEU A 24 -2.21 4.19 -0.39
N ARG A 25 -1.59 4.89 -1.34
CA ARG A 25 -2.09 5.11 -2.70
C ARG A 25 -1.29 4.25 -3.67
N PHE A 26 -1.99 3.47 -4.47
CA PHE A 26 -1.42 2.57 -5.48
C PHE A 26 -1.58 3.19 -6.85
N PHE A 27 -0.54 3.08 -7.67
CA PHE A 27 -0.54 3.59 -9.03
C PHE A 27 -0.23 2.47 -10.02
N GLY A 28 -1.01 2.43 -11.11
CA GLY A 28 -0.79 1.56 -12.26
C GLY A 28 -0.17 2.30 -13.45
N PRO A 29 -0.03 1.62 -14.60
CA PRO A 29 0.51 2.19 -15.83
C PRO A 29 -0.12 3.54 -16.19
N GLY A 30 0.71 4.49 -16.65
CA GLY A 30 0.27 5.86 -16.93
C GLY A 30 0.09 6.74 -15.70
N MET A 31 0.61 6.33 -14.53
CA MET A 31 0.48 7.05 -13.26
C MET A 31 -0.98 7.21 -12.80
N MET A 32 -1.87 6.33 -13.23
CA MET A 32 -3.27 6.32 -12.79
C MET A 32 -3.36 5.76 -11.38
N ILE A 33 -4.14 6.40 -10.52
CA ILE A 33 -4.47 5.85 -9.20
C ILE A 33 -5.37 4.64 -9.43
N VAL A 34 -4.94 3.48 -8.93
CA VAL A 34 -5.70 2.23 -9.06
C VAL A 34 -6.41 1.84 -7.77
N ALA A 35 -5.90 2.26 -6.61
CA ALA A 35 -6.52 1.99 -5.31
C ALA A 35 -5.96 2.91 -4.21
N GLU A 36 -6.72 3.08 -3.11
CA GLU A 36 -6.31 3.84 -1.92
C GLU A 36 -6.84 3.25 -0.61
N GLY A 37 -6.03 2.53 0.14
CA GLY A 37 -6.49 1.92 1.39
C GLY A 37 -5.35 1.53 2.33
N CYS A 38 -5.72 0.99 3.49
CA CYS A 38 -4.76 0.38 4.40
C CYS A 38 -4.56 -1.09 4.00
N VAL A 39 -3.34 -1.60 4.12
CA VAL A 39 -3.04 -2.99 3.75
C VAL A 39 -3.61 -3.93 4.81
N ALA A 40 -4.55 -4.79 4.42
CA ALA A 40 -5.08 -5.85 5.28
C ALA A 40 -4.19 -7.09 5.26
N PHE A 41 -3.73 -7.51 4.08
CA PHE A 41 -2.76 -8.60 3.92
C PHE A 41 -1.94 -8.46 2.64
N VAL A 42 -0.80 -9.16 2.60
CA VAL A 42 0.06 -9.25 1.41
C VAL A 42 0.19 -10.71 1.00
N GLY A 43 -0.41 -11.05 -0.14
CA GLY A 43 -0.34 -12.37 -0.75
C GLY A 43 0.96 -12.60 -1.52
N GLU A 44 0.91 -13.57 -2.43
CA GLU A 44 1.95 -13.79 -3.43
C GLU A 44 1.81 -12.79 -4.59
N ASP A 45 0.62 -12.76 -5.22
CA ASP A 45 0.36 -11.93 -6.41
C ASP A 45 -0.54 -10.71 -6.16
N ILE A 46 -1.21 -10.69 -5.01
CA ILE A 46 -2.20 -9.66 -4.67
C ILE A 46 -1.90 -9.01 -3.32
N VAL A 47 -2.33 -7.77 -3.19
CA VAL A 47 -2.46 -7.08 -1.90
C VAL A 47 -3.93 -6.82 -1.63
N GLY A 48 -4.39 -7.24 -0.45
CA GLY A 48 -5.73 -6.94 0.04
C GLY A 48 -5.71 -5.61 0.78
N LEU A 49 -6.65 -4.73 0.45
CA LEU A 49 -6.84 -3.43 1.06
C LEU A 49 -8.15 -3.40 1.84
N LYS A 50 -8.17 -2.53 2.85
CA LYS A 50 -9.37 -2.19 3.61
C LYS A 50 -9.54 -0.68 3.68
N HIS A 51 -10.79 -0.23 3.61
CA HIS A 51 -11.12 1.20 3.64
C HIS A 51 -11.77 1.66 4.95
N GLY A 52 -12.27 0.71 5.76
CA GLY A 52 -12.86 0.96 7.06
C GLY A 52 -12.13 0.24 8.19
N ASP A 53 -12.81 0.14 9.34
CA ASP A 53 -12.26 -0.48 10.56
C ASP A 53 -12.38 -2.02 10.57
N THR A 54 -12.79 -2.63 9.46
CA THR A 54 -12.86 -4.09 9.33
C THR A 54 -11.46 -4.69 9.31
N GLU A 55 -11.32 -5.94 9.74
CA GLU A 55 -10.06 -6.67 9.56
C GLU A 55 -9.93 -7.23 8.14
N ASP A 56 -11.07 -7.53 7.51
CA ASP A 56 -11.13 -8.13 6.20
C ASP A 56 -10.83 -7.13 5.07
N ALA A 57 -10.18 -7.65 4.02
CA ALA A 57 -9.97 -6.91 2.78
C ALA A 57 -11.28 -6.78 1.99
N ASP A 58 -11.59 -5.56 1.55
CA ASP A 58 -12.74 -5.23 0.71
C ASP A 58 -12.34 -4.90 -0.75
N GLU A 59 -11.04 -4.71 -1.01
CA GLU A 59 -10.46 -4.47 -2.34
C GLU A 59 -9.15 -5.24 -2.50
N TYR A 60 -8.82 -5.61 -3.75
CA TYR A 60 -7.65 -6.42 -4.07
C TYR A 60 -6.92 -5.85 -5.29
N VAL A 61 -5.60 -5.70 -5.17
CA VAL A 61 -4.76 -5.14 -6.24
C VAL A 61 -3.69 -6.16 -6.63
N CYS A 62 -3.56 -6.43 -7.94
CA CYS A 62 -2.47 -7.23 -8.47
C CYS A 62 -1.14 -6.49 -8.30
N ILE A 63 -0.19 -7.10 -7.60
CA ILE A 63 1.13 -6.51 -7.29
C ILE A 63 1.90 -6.20 -8.58
N GLU A 64 1.78 -7.05 -9.61
CA GLU A 64 2.43 -6.84 -10.91
C GLU A 64 1.93 -5.59 -11.64
N CYS A 65 0.70 -5.12 -11.35
CA CYS A 65 0.15 -3.91 -11.94
C CYS A 65 0.59 -2.63 -11.22
N VAL A 66 1.27 -2.74 -10.09
CA VAL A 66 1.69 -1.60 -9.26
C VAL A 66 3.04 -1.09 -9.73
N ILE A 67 3.05 0.13 -10.29
CA ILE A 67 4.30 0.79 -10.72
C ILE A 67 4.85 1.73 -9.64
N LYS A 68 3.98 2.19 -8.73
CA LYS A 68 4.33 3.12 -7.64
C LYS A 68 3.35 2.95 -6.50
N ILE A 69 3.86 3.10 -5.28
CA ILE A 69 3.07 3.29 -4.06
C ILE A 69 3.47 4.59 -3.38
N GLN A 70 2.52 5.20 -2.68
CA GLN A 70 2.75 6.42 -1.92
C GLN A 70 2.02 6.31 -0.58
N VAL A 71 2.74 6.55 0.52
CA VAL A 71 2.10 6.73 1.83
C VAL A 71 1.31 8.04 1.81
N ILE A 72 0.03 7.96 2.13
CA ILE A 72 -0.84 9.13 2.30
C ILE A 72 -0.72 9.54 3.76
N GLY A 73 0.02 10.61 4.05
CA GLY A 73 0.00 11.22 5.37
C GLY A 73 -1.35 11.90 5.66
N GLU A 74 -1.62 12.21 6.94
CA GLU A 74 -2.69 13.14 7.26
C GLU A 74 -2.50 14.43 6.47
N TYR A 75 -3.55 14.83 5.75
CA TYR A 75 -3.60 16.08 5.00
C TYR A 75 -3.50 17.24 6.02
N ARG A 76 -2.29 17.69 6.35
CA ARG A 76 -2.09 18.97 7.04
C ARG A 76 -2.41 20.07 6.04
N HIS A 77 -3.69 20.44 5.98
CA HIS A 77 -4.10 21.74 5.49
C HIS A 77 -3.34 22.81 6.30
N TYR A 78 -2.51 23.59 5.61
CA TYR A 78 -2.08 24.90 6.08
C TYR A 78 -3.28 25.86 6.08
#